data_AF-C6SND0-F1
#
_entry.id   AF-C6SND0-F1
#
_cell.length_a   1.000
_cell.length_b   1.000
_cell.length_c   1.000
_cell.angle_alpha   90.00
_cell.angle_beta   90.00
_cell.angle_gamma   90.00
#
_symmetry.space_group_name_H-M   'P 1'
#
loop_
_entity.id
_entity.type
_entity.pdbx_description
1 polymer ?
#
loop_
_entity_poly.entity_id
_entity_poly.type
_entity_poly.pdbx_seq_one_letter_code
_entity_poly.pdbx_strand_id
1 'polypeptide(L)'
;MVLNGPKHHAKGYIEGLDMLSSMRLCANTPMQHAIQTALGGYQSINEFILPGGRLLEQRNRAWELVSQIPGVSCVKPMGAMYMFPKIDTEMYRIRDDMKFVYDLLVREKVLLVQGTGFNWIKPDHFRIVTLPYVHQIEEAMGRLARFLQTYRQ
;
A
#
# COMPACT_ATOMS: atom_id res chain seq x y z
N MET A 1 -0.80 -12.36 25.85
CA MET A 1 -1.61 -12.49 24.61
C MET A 1 -3.07 -12.24 24.96
N VAL A 2 -3.85 -11.57 24.09
CA VAL A 2 -5.30 -11.35 24.30
C VAL A 2 -6.05 -12.12 23.22
N LEU A 3 -7.00 -12.97 23.61
CA LEU A 3 -7.81 -13.80 22.70
C LEU A 3 -9.30 -13.51 22.91
N ASN A 4 -10.03 -13.28 21.81
CA ASN A 4 -11.48 -13.04 21.79
C ASN A 4 -12.18 -14.13 20.94
N GLY A 5 -13.44 -14.43 21.26
CA GLY A 5 -14.27 -15.44 20.59
C GLY A 5 -14.49 -16.73 21.39
N PRO A 6 -15.09 -17.76 20.76
CA PRO A 6 -15.39 -19.05 21.40
C PRO A 6 -14.11 -19.86 21.71
N LYS A 7 -13.64 -19.82 22.96
CA LYS A 7 -12.37 -20.48 23.38
C LYS A 7 -12.52 -21.94 23.82
N HIS A 8 -13.74 -22.39 24.13
CA HIS A 8 -13.98 -23.68 24.79
C HIS A 8 -13.53 -24.90 23.96
N HIS A 9 -13.59 -24.82 22.63
CA HIS A 9 -13.16 -25.88 21.72
C HIS A 9 -11.78 -25.63 21.11
N ALA A 10 -11.08 -24.58 21.52
CA ALA A 10 -9.81 -24.14 20.93
C ALA A 10 -8.59 -24.40 21.81
N LYS A 11 -8.71 -25.23 22.86
CA LYS A 11 -7.67 -25.42 23.88
C LYS A 11 -6.29 -25.76 23.27
N GLY A 12 -6.21 -26.79 22.44
CA GLY A 12 -4.95 -27.19 21.80
C GLY A 12 -4.35 -26.11 20.88
N TYR A 13 -5.20 -25.30 20.23
CA TYR A 13 -4.74 -24.17 19.42
C TYR A 13 -4.13 -23.06 20.29
N ILE A 14 -4.76 -22.72 21.42
CA ILE A 14 -4.26 -21.73 22.38
C ILE A 14 -2.93 -22.18 22.96
N GLU A 15 -2.81 -23.45 23.35
CA GLU A 15 -1.55 -24.03 23.83
C GLU A 15 -0.43 -23.92 22.77
N GLY A 16 -0.75 -24.16 21.50
CA GLY A 16 0.19 -23.94 20.39
C GLY A 16 0.63 -22.49 20.27
N LEU A 17 -0.29 -21.52 20.42
CA LEU A 17 0.03 -20.09 20.41
C LEU A 17 0.94 -19.71 21.59
N ASP A 18 0.65 -20.22 22.79
CA ASP A 18 1.45 -19.97 23.98
C ASP A 18 2.87 -20.54 23.78
N MET A 19 2.98 -21.79 23.33
CA MET A 19 4.27 -22.44 23.02
C MET A 19 5.10 -21.60 22.05
N LEU A 20 4.53 -21.21 20.89
CA LEU A 20 5.23 -20.39 19.89
C LEU A 20 5.62 -19.00 20.43
N SER A 21 4.81 -18.42 21.31
CA SER A 21 5.10 -17.12 21.92
C SER A 21 6.23 -17.20 22.95
N SER A 22 6.32 -18.30 23.69
CA SER A 22 7.36 -18.55 24.70
C SER A 22 8.69 -18.94 24.09
N MET A 23 8.71 -19.66 22.96
CA MET A 23 9.94 -20.08 22.29
C MET A 23 10.86 -18.91 21.89
N ARG A 24 10.28 -17.73 21.62
CA ARG A 24 11.02 -16.50 21.30
C ARG A 24 11.21 -15.57 22.51
N LEU A 25 10.93 -16.05 23.72
CA LEU A 25 10.90 -15.33 25.00
C LEU A 25 9.82 -14.24 25.07
N CYS A 26 9.98 -13.14 24.34
CA CYS A 26 9.04 -12.03 24.32
C CYS A 26 9.20 -11.16 23.07
N ALA A 27 8.20 -10.32 22.80
CA ALA A 27 8.38 -9.18 21.89
C ALA A 27 9.19 -8.09 22.58
N ASN A 28 9.77 -7.18 21.82
CA ASN A 28 10.58 -6.08 22.36
C ASN A 28 9.81 -5.30 23.45
N THR A 29 10.36 -5.23 24.66
CA THR A 29 9.66 -4.66 25.83
C THR A 29 9.48 -3.14 25.76
N PRO A 30 10.47 -2.33 25.32
CA PRO A 30 10.30 -0.89 25.30
C PRO A 30 9.08 -0.41 24.48
N MET A 31 8.79 -1.03 23.33
CA MET A 31 7.63 -0.61 22.52
C MET A 31 6.29 -1.10 23.09
N GLN A 32 6.27 -2.07 24.00
CA GLN A 32 5.02 -2.47 24.66
C GLN A 32 4.45 -1.35 25.54
N HIS A 33 5.31 -0.50 26.11
CA HIS A 33 4.88 0.68 26.87
C HIS A 33 4.13 1.72 26.02
N ALA A 34 4.41 1.78 24.71
CA ALA A 34 3.72 2.70 23.80
C ALA A 34 2.28 2.28 23.50
N ILE A 35 1.93 0.99 23.67
CA ILE A 35 0.61 0.45 23.30
C ILE A 35 -0.50 1.13 24.12
N GLN A 36 -0.31 1.29 25.43
CA GLN A 36 -1.32 1.90 26.30
C GLN A 36 -1.61 3.35 25.89
N THR A 37 -0.56 4.13 25.63
CA THR A 37 -0.68 5.54 25.21
C THR A 37 -1.26 5.66 23.81
N ALA A 38 -0.94 4.75 22.89
CA ALA A 38 -1.47 4.79 21.52
C ALA A 38 -2.97 4.47 21.48
N LEU A 39 -3.44 3.50 22.28
CA LEU A 39 -4.86 3.10 22.33
C LEU A 39 -5.73 4.05 23.17
N GLY A 40 -5.14 4.75 24.13
CA GLY A 40 -5.84 5.67 25.02
C GLY A 40 -5.71 7.13 24.59
N GLY A 41 -6.57 8.00 25.14
CA GLY A 41 -6.43 9.44 25.00
C GLY A 41 -6.64 9.97 23.57
N TYR A 42 -5.90 11.02 23.22
CA TYR A 42 -6.05 11.74 21.97
C TYR A 42 -5.58 10.93 20.76
N GLN A 43 -6.45 10.79 19.75
CA GLN A 43 -6.17 10.05 18.53
C GLN A 43 -5.63 10.99 17.44
N SER A 44 -4.32 11.21 17.44
CA SER A 44 -3.66 12.17 16.53
C SER A 44 -3.78 11.82 15.05
N ILE A 45 -4.07 10.55 14.70
CA ILE A 45 -4.31 10.14 13.31
C ILE A 45 -5.44 10.94 12.65
N ASN A 46 -6.42 11.44 13.43
CA ASN A 46 -7.52 12.26 12.93
C ASN A 46 -7.05 13.56 12.27
N GLU A 47 -5.94 14.14 12.73
CA GLU A 47 -5.32 15.33 12.11
C GLU A 47 -4.83 15.06 10.68
N PHE A 48 -4.56 13.79 10.35
CA PHE A 48 -3.99 13.40 9.06
C PHE A 48 -5.04 12.92 8.05
N ILE A 49 -6.16 12.35 8.52
CA ILE A 49 -7.13 11.65 7.66
C ILE A 49 -8.45 12.40 7.44
N LEU A 50 -8.75 13.42 8.27
CA LEU A 50 -9.92 14.28 8.09
C LEU A 50 -9.64 15.39 7.06
N PRO A 51 -10.67 16.12 6.56
CA PRO A 51 -10.48 17.24 5.63
C PRO A 51 -9.42 18.23 6.10
N GLY A 52 -8.46 18.56 5.21
CA GLY A 52 -7.28 19.37 5.53
C GLY A 52 -6.07 18.57 6.04
N GLY A 53 -6.26 17.30 6.39
CA GLY A 53 -5.19 16.40 6.81
C GLY A 53 -4.37 15.87 5.63
N ARG A 54 -3.04 15.82 5.80
CA ARG A 54 -2.12 15.51 4.70
C ARG A 54 -2.35 14.15 4.03
N LEU A 55 -2.74 13.11 4.78
CA LEU A 55 -2.90 11.76 4.21
C LEU A 55 -4.14 11.70 3.31
N LEU A 56 -5.20 12.42 3.67
CA LEU A 56 -6.39 12.54 2.84
C LEU A 56 -6.07 13.29 1.54
N GLU A 57 -5.38 14.41 1.62
CA GLU A 57 -5.00 15.22 0.46
C GLU A 57 -4.02 14.50 -0.47
N GLN A 58 -3.00 13.84 0.10
CA GLN A 58 -2.04 13.03 -0.66
C GLN A 58 -2.73 11.88 -1.40
N ARG A 59 -3.65 11.17 -0.74
CA ARG A 59 -4.48 10.13 -1.35
C ARG A 59 -5.36 10.68 -2.46
N ASN A 60 -6.05 11.80 -2.24
CA ASN A 60 -6.91 12.43 -3.24
C ASN A 60 -6.11 12.80 -4.48
N ARG A 61 -4.99 13.51 -4.29
CA ARG A 61 -4.17 13.98 -5.39
C ARG A 61 -3.58 12.83 -6.20
N ALA A 62 -3.06 11.81 -5.53
CA ALA A 62 -2.50 10.64 -6.20
C ALA A 62 -3.58 9.93 -7.04
N TRP A 63 -4.79 9.77 -6.50
CA TRP A 63 -5.91 9.13 -7.20
C TRP A 63 -6.35 9.94 -8.43
N GLU A 64 -6.46 11.27 -8.31
CA GLU A 64 -6.81 12.16 -9.42
C GLU A 64 -5.81 12.03 -10.57
N LEU A 65 -4.50 12.15 -10.26
CA LEU A 65 -3.44 12.11 -11.26
C LEU A 65 -3.37 10.77 -11.98
N VAL A 66 -3.42 9.67 -11.22
CA VAL A 66 -3.37 8.31 -11.80
C VAL A 66 -4.58 8.05 -12.68
N SER A 67 -5.77 8.49 -12.27
CA SER A 67 -7.00 8.27 -13.02
C SER A 67 -7.10 9.10 -14.31
N GLN A 68 -6.22 10.10 -14.48
CA GLN A 68 -6.11 10.90 -15.70
C GLN A 68 -5.17 10.26 -16.74
N ILE A 69 -4.38 9.25 -16.37
CA ILE A 69 -3.48 8.57 -17.30
C ILE A 69 -4.31 7.66 -18.22
N PRO A 70 -4.21 7.81 -19.56
CA PRO A 70 -4.91 6.92 -20.50
C PRO A 70 -4.61 5.45 -20.21
N GLY A 71 -5.58 4.56 -20.38
CA GLY A 71 -5.37 3.12 -20.12
C GLY A 71 -5.04 2.77 -18.66
N VAL A 72 -5.16 3.70 -17.70
CA VAL A 72 -5.02 3.42 -16.27
C VAL A 72 -6.32 3.76 -15.55
N SER A 73 -6.78 2.86 -14.69
CA SER A 73 -7.95 3.08 -13.84
C SER A 73 -7.64 2.73 -12.40
N CYS A 74 -8.28 3.39 -11.44
CA CYS A 74 -8.05 3.11 -10.02
C CYS A 74 -9.34 3.29 -9.22
N VAL A 75 -9.74 2.27 -8.47
CA VAL A 75 -10.75 2.42 -7.43
C VAL A 75 -10.19 3.35 -6.37
N LYS A 76 -10.97 4.38 -5.97
CA LYS A 76 -10.53 5.34 -4.96
C LYS A 76 -10.40 4.62 -3.60
N PRO A 77 -9.21 4.60 -2.96
CA PRO A 77 -9.04 3.90 -1.70
C PRO A 77 -9.79 4.63 -0.58
N MET A 78 -10.46 3.89 0.29
CA MET A 78 -11.20 4.43 1.44
C MET A 78 -10.41 4.37 2.76
N GLY A 79 -9.18 3.85 2.74
CA GLY A 79 -8.31 3.73 3.90
C GLY A 79 -6.93 3.17 3.55
N ALA A 80 -6.15 2.81 4.59
CA ALA A 80 -4.74 2.44 4.47
C ALA A 80 -3.88 3.57 3.85
N MET A 81 -2.78 3.22 3.16
CA MET A 81 -1.80 4.17 2.61
C MET A 81 -1.37 3.80 1.19
N TYR A 82 -2.24 3.11 0.44
CA TYR A 82 -1.93 2.54 -0.86
C TYR A 82 -3.05 2.72 -1.88
N MET A 83 -2.69 2.72 -3.15
CA MET A 83 -3.58 2.54 -4.30
C MET A 83 -3.14 1.32 -5.10
N PHE A 84 -4.10 0.69 -5.78
CA PHE A 84 -3.85 -0.47 -6.62
C PHE A 84 -4.45 -0.26 -8.03
N PRO A 85 -3.83 0.59 -8.87
CA PRO A 85 -4.35 0.88 -10.19
C PRO A 85 -4.27 -0.33 -11.11
N LYS A 86 -5.27 -0.45 -11.99
CA LYS A 86 -5.27 -1.34 -13.14
C LYS A 86 -4.71 -0.61 -14.35
N ILE A 87 -3.85 -1.27 -15.12
CA ILE A 87 -3.30 -0.80 -16.38
C ILE A 87 -3.79 -1.65 -17.55
N ASP A 88 -4.08 -1.01 -18.67
CA ASP A 88 -4.47 -1.65 -19.92
C ASP A 88 -3.24 -2.29 -20.59
N THR A 89 -3.11 -3.59 -20.38
CA THR A 89 -2.00 -4.39 -20.92
C THR A 89 -2.01 -4.49 -22.44
N GLU A 90 -3.18 -4.36 -23.08
CA GLU A 90 -3.27 -4.41 -24.55
C GLU A 90 -2.75 -3.11 -25.15
N MET A 91 -3.16 -1.96 -24.59
CA MET A 91 -2.71 -0.63 -25.01
C MET A 91 -1.19 -0.47 -24.88
N TYR A 92 -0.62 -0.94 -23.77
CA TYR A 92 0.81 -0.80 -23.46
C TYR A 92 1.66 -2.02 -23.81
N ARG A 93 1.05 -3.08 -24.34
CA ARG A 93 1.68 -4.39 -24.68
C ARG A 93 2.38 -5.05 -23.50
N ILE A 94 1.93 -4.79 -22.27
CA ILE A 94 2.52 -5.34 -21.05
C ILE A 94 2.20 -6.83 -20.94
N ARG A 95 3.23 -7.67 -20.89
CA ARG A 95 3.18 -9.12 -20.65
C ARG A 95 3.78 -9.51 -19.30
N ASP A 96 4.65 -8.67 -18.76
CA ASP A 96 5.37 -8.85 -17.51
C ASP A 96 5.34 -7.52 -16.72
N ASP A 97 4.55 -7.47 -15.65
CA ASP A 97 4.39 -6.28 -14.83
C ASP A 97 5.64 -5.96 -13.99
N MET A 98 6.47 -6.97 -13.66
CA MET A 98 7.76 -6.75 -13.01
C MET A 98 8.73 -6.04 -13.95
N LYS A 99 8.79 -6.46 -15.23
CA LYS A 99 9.59 -5.75 -16.23
C LYS A 99 9.07 -4.32 -16.46
N PHE A 100 7.76 -4.11 -16.47
CA PHE A 100 7.18 -2.75 -16.56
C PHE A 100 7.67 -1.84 -15.42
N VAL A 101 7.60 -2.33 -14.18
CA VAL A 101 8.06 -1.59 -13.01
C VAL A 101 9.57 -1.34 -13.05
N TYR A 102 10.36 -2.32 -13.49
CA TYR A 102 11.81 -2.18 -13.67
C TYR A 102 12.15 -1.13 -14.74
N ASP A 103 11.48 -1.17 -15.89
CA ASP A 103 11.73 -0.23 -16.99
C ASP A 103 11.37 1.21 -16.58
N LEU A 104 10.27 1.40 -15.84
CA LEU A 104 9.92 2.68 -15.23
C LEU A 104 11.00 3.16 -14.27
N LEU A 105 11.49 2.29 -13.39
CA LEU A 105 12.55 2.61 -12.43
C LEU A 105 13.82 3.06 -13.16
N VAL A 106 14.26 2.31 -14.17
CA VAL A 106 15.50 2.61 -14.89
C VAL A 106 15.39 3.93 -15.66
N ARG A 107 14.25 4.23 -16.29
CA ARG A 107 14.09 5.44 -17.10
C ARG A 107 13.76 6.68 -16.29
N GLU A 108 12.78 6.58 -15.40
CA GLU A 108 12.22 7.75 -14.69
C GLU A 108 12.65 7.83 -13.21
N LYS A 109 13.39 6.84 -12.69
CA LYS A 109 13.83 6.79 -11.28
C LYS A 109 12.66 6.79 -10.29
N VAL A 110 11.52 6.24 -10.70
CA VAL A 110 10.33 6.04 -9.85
C VAL A 110 10.19 4.55 -9.57
N LEU A 111 10.24 4.15 -8.30
CA LEU A 111 10.04 2.78 -7.88
C LEU A 111 8.58 2.54 -7.49
N LEU A 112 7.94 1.57 -8.15
CA LEU A 112 6.62 1.05 -7.80
C LEU A 112 6.74 -0.45 -7.44
N VAL A 113 5.63 -1.09 -7.10
CA VAL A 113 5.58 -2.55 -6.92
C VAL A 113 4.54 -3.12 -7.88
N GLN A 114 4.89 -4.15 -8.62
CA GLN A 114 4.03 -4.81 -9.58
C GLN A 114 2.89 -5.60 -8.89
N GLY A 115 1.78 -5.80 -9.59
CA GLY A 115 0.57 -6.45 -9.06
C GLY A 115 0.79 -7.92 -8.74
N THR A 116 1.53 -8.66 -9.57
CA THR A 116 1.86 -10.08 -9.35
C THR A 116 2.64 -10.31 -8.06
N GLY A 117 3.36 -9.30 -7.55
CA GLY A 117 3.99 -9.33 -6.22
C GLY A 117 3.00 -9.45 -5.05
N PHE A 118 1.72 -9.20 -5.29
CA PHE A 118 0.61 -9.38 -4.33
C PHE A 118 -0.20 -10.66 -4.59
N ASN A 119 0.34 -11.61 -5.38
CA ASN A 119 -0.38 -12.78 -5.88
C ASN A 119 -1.62 -12.42 -6.73
N TRP A 120 -1.62 -11.25 -7.36
CA TRP A 120 -2.65 -10.91 -8.33
C TRP A 120 -2.49 -11.76 -9.60
N ILE A 121 -3.60 -12.26 -10.12
CA ILE A 121 -3.62 -13.32 -11.16
C ILE A 121 -3.19 -12.87 -12.55
N LYS A 122 -3.04 -11.56 -12.79
CA LYS A 122 -2.73 -10.98 -14.12
C LYS A 122 -1.67 -9.88 -14.00
N PRO A 123 -0.84 -9.63 -15.03
CA PRO A 123 0.15 -8.55 -15.01
C PRO A 123 -0.47 -7.18 -15.38
N ASP A 124 -1.66 -6.89 -14.84
CA ASP A 124 -2.46 -5.72 -15.20
C ASP A 124 -2.66 -4.74 -14.04
N HIS A 125 -1.89 -4.88 -12.95
CA HIS A 125 -1.95 -3.98 -11.79
C HIS A 125 -0.56 -3.63 -11.27
N PHE A 126 -0.49 -2.55 -10.49
CA PHE A 126 0.67 -2.16 -9.70
C PHE A 126 0.22 -1.44 -8.43
N ARG A 127 1.10 -1.24 -7.46
CA ARG A 127 0.82 -0.56 -6.18
C ARG A 127 1.60 0.74 -6.07
N ILE A 128 0.90 1.79 -5.64
CA ILE A 128 1.45 3.11 -5.29
C ILE A 128 1.25 3.34 -3.79
N VAL A 129 2.24 3.94 -3.12
CA VAL A 129 2.13 4.41 -1.72
C VAL A 129 1.73 5.89 -1.72
N THR A 130 0.78 6.29 -0.87
CA THR A 130 0.26 7.67 -0.80
C THR A 130 0.88 8.51 0.34
N LEU A 131 2.03 8.09 0.86
CA LEU A 131 2.77 8.77 1.94
C LEU A 131 3.61 9.99 1.52
N PRO A 132 4.21 10.03 0.31
CA PRO A 132 5.03 11.17 -0.10
C PRO A 132 4.25 12.48 -0.07
N TYR A 133 4.97 13.60 0.03
CA TYR A 133 4.32 14.91 -0.03
C TYR A 133 3.67 15.13 -1.40
N VAL A 134 2.67 16.02 -1.45
CA VAL A 134 1.87 16.27 -2.67
C VAL A 134 2.75 16.58 -3.88
N HIS A 135 3.77 17.43 -3.75
CA HIS A 135 4.69 17.76 -4.84
C HIS A 135 5.49 16.53 -5.34
N GLN A 136 5.85 15.59 -4.45
CA GLN A 136 6.55 14.36 -4.83
C GLN A 136 5.60 13.38 -5.53
N ILE A 137 4.33 13.34 -5.10
CA ILE A 137 3.28 12.56 -5.78
C ILE A 137 3.07 13.12 -7.19
N GLU A 138 2.94 14.43 -7.34
CA GLU A 138 2.79 15.10 -8.63
C GLU A 138 3.97 14.80 -9.56
N GLU A 139 5.19 14.89 -9.06
CA GLU A 139 6.39 14.57 -9.81
C GLU A 139 6.42 13.09 -10.24
N ALA A 140 6.20 12.16 -9.31
CA ALA A 140 6.26 10.72 -9.60
C ALA A 140 5.16 10.27 -10.57
N MET A 141 3.93 10.78 -10.41
CA MET A 141 2.81 10.46 -11.31
C MET A 141 2.97 11.13 -12.67
N GLY A 142 3.53 12.35 -12.72
CA GLY A 142 3.90 13.00 -13.98
C GLY A 142 4.97 12.22 -14.75
N ARG A 143 5.98 11.70 -14.06
CA ARG A 143 7.00 10.79 -14.61
C ARG A 143 6.38 9.49 -15.13
N LEU A 144 5.48 8.86 -14.37
CA LEU A 144 4.73 7.68 -14.82
C LEU A 144 3.92 7.95 -16.09
N ALA A 145 3.17 9.07 -16.11
CA ALA A 145 2.38 9.47 -17.28
C ALA A 145 3.26 9.67 -18.51
N ARG A 146 4.39 10.39 -18.37
CA ARG A 146 5.37 10.61 -19.45
C ARG A 146 5.96 9.28 -19.95
N PHE A 147 6.35 8.39 -19.05
CA PHE A 147 6.84 7.07 -19.42
C PHE A 147 5.82 6.30 -20.26
N LEU A 148 4.57 6.25 -19.81
CA LEU A 148 3.51 5.50 -20.49
C LEU A 148 3.16 6.06 -21.87
N GLN A 149 3.37 7.35 -22.15
CA GLN A 149 3.14 7.92 -23.49
C GLN A 149 3.92 7.19 -24.59
N THR A 150 5.16 6.76 -24.29
CA THR A 150 6.05 6.11 -25.27
C THR A 150 6.30 4.64 -24.97
N TYR A 151 5.90 4.15 -23.82
CA TYR A 151 6.20 2.80 -23.39
C TYR A 151 5.35 1.77 -24.13
N ARG A 152 6.02 0.82 -24.77
CA ARG A 152 5.46 -0.45 -25.25
C ARG A 152 6.45 -1.53 -24.84
N GLN A 153 5.98 -2.54 -24.12
CA GLN A 153 6.85 -3.61 -23.59
C GLN A 153 7.27 -4.62 -24.66
#